data_AF-U5T6P8-F1
#
_entry.id   AF-U5T6P8-F1
#
_cell.length_a   1.000
_cell.length_b   1.000
_cell.length_c   1.000
_cell.angle_alpha   90.00
_cell.angle_beta   90.00
_cell.angle_gamma   90.00
#
_symmetry.space_group_name_H-M   'P 1'
#
loop_
_entity.id
_entity.type
_entity.pdbx_description
1 polymer ?
#
loop_
_entity_poly.entity_id
_entity_poly.type
_entity_poly.pdbx_seq_one_letter_code
_entity_poly.pdbx_strand_id
1 'polypeptide(L)'
;MLELALGCDVLLYVIDVREPVLEKYKDELAVLASSARPIIAVLNFVAADDSRESEWRDALARVTLHTVVAFDARVRSFETELQLYKKIASQLNDFEPAIEAWIRYRRGEERQCREAARSTIATLLVDAAAAQRSLKKTDRNGPDPSLEALREAIREREQVCSETLLALYAFADEDYEDDDWPLASGYWPADVFSADALKHYGRQAAGYAGAGVGAGAAFDVATGGLSLGTGALLGLLVGTGTGAARALIPPLWKRTYGQQPVCVSDETLERLTARQLHLINALNHRGHATTETLEGEQAALFENTERVELLRKARQHPEWSSLNPEFRDNAKRNEVIEQVSRTLPDFYID
;
A
#
# COMPACT_ATOMS: atom_id res chain seq x y z
N MET A 1 -36.73 -22.85 5.13
CA MET A 1 -36.10 -21.74 5.88
C MET A 1 -36.21 -21.97 7.40
N LEU A 2 -37.42 -22.10 7.96
CA LEU A 2 -37.60 -22.33 9.41
C LEU A 2 -37.01 -23.67 9.92
N GLU A 3 -37.10 -24.75 9.15
CA GLU A 3 -36.55 -26.06 9.55
C GLU A 3 -35.01 -26.05 9.65
N LEU A 4 -34.34 -25.29 8.77
CA LEU A 4 -32.90 -25.03 8.84
C LEU A 4 -32.54 -24.14 10.04
N ALA A 5 -33.38 -23.14 10.35
CA ALA A 5 -33.18 -22.26 11.50
C ALA A 5 -33.23 -22.98 12.85
N LEU A 6 -33.98 -24.09 12.95
CA LEU A 6 -34.04 -24.90 14.17
C LEU A 6 -32.70 -25.59 14.50
N GLY A 7 -31.87 -25.86 13.50
CA GLY A 7 -30.53 -26.46 13.66
C GLY A 7 -29.39 -25.47 13.87
N CYS A 8 -29.66 -24.16 13.83
CA CYS A 8 -28.65 -23.11 13.98
C CYS A 8 -28.78 -22.39 15.34
N ASP A 9 -27.66 -21.94 15.90
CA ASP A 9 -27.64 -21.17 17.15
C ASP A 9 -27.88 -19.67 16.94
N VAL A 10 -27.54 -19.13 15.77
CA VAL A 10 -27.75 -17.73 15.35
C VAL A 10 -28.12 -17.67 13.88
N LEU A 11 -28.88 -16.65 13.49
CA LEU A 11 -29.23 -16.35 12.11
C LEU A 11 -28.55 -15.06 11.65
N LEU A 12 -27.82 -15.11 10.54
CA LEU A 12 -27.32 -13.93 9.84
C LEU A 12 -28.28 -13.64 8.68
N TYR A 13 -28.98 -12.51 8.73
CA TYR A 13 -29.89 -12.09 7.67
C TYR A 13 -29.24 -11.00 6.83
N VAL A 14 -28.76 -11.35 5.63
CA VAL A 14 -28.03 -10.45 4.75
C VAL A 14 -29.01 -9.62 3.91
N ILE A 15 -28.83 -8.31 3.92
CA ILE A 15 -29.68 -7.33 3.25
C ILE A 15 -28.83 -6.57 2.24
N ASP A 16 -29.24 -6.60 0.97
CA ASP A 16 -28.74 -5.66 -0.02
C ASP A 16 -29.39 -4.29 0.22
N VAL A 17 -28.62 -3.31 0.71
CA VAL A 17 -29.17 -2.00 1.08
C VAL A 17 -29.50 -1.10 -0.12
N ARG A 18 -29.13 -1.50 -1.34
CA ARG A 18 -29.50 -0.75 -2.56
C ARG A 18 -30.96 -0.98 -2.92
N GLU A 19 -31.49 -2.14 -2.55
CA GLU A 19 -32.91 -2.46 -2.74
C GLU A 19 -33.82 -1.64 -1.81
N PRO A 20 -34.97 -1.17 -2.30
CA PRO A 20 -35.96 -0.52 -1.44
C PRO A 20 -36.53 -1.50 -0.41
N VAL A 21 -36.96 -0.97 0.74
CA VAL A 21 -37.65 -1.76 1.76
C VAL A 21 -39.05 -2.15 1.26
N LEU A 22 -39.19 -3.38 0.78
CA LEU A 22 -40.47 -3.95 0.32
C LEU A 22 -41.24 -4.62 1.46
N GLU A 23 -42.57 -4.69 1.34
CA GLU A 23 -43.44 -5.33 2.32
C GLU A 23 -43.10 -6.82 2.53
N LYS A 24 -42.73 -7.53 1.45
CA LYS A 24 -42.30 -8.93 1.51
C LYS A 24 -41.17 -9.17 2.51
N TYR A 25 -40.24 -8.21 2.67
CA TYR A 25 -39.12 -8.34 3.61
C TYR A 25 -39.56 -8.17 5.05
N LYS A 26 -40.59 -7.35 5.31
CA LYS A 26 -41.17 -7.20 6.65
C LYS A 26 -41.87 -8.49 7.09
N ASP A 27 -42.60 -9.12 6.16
CA ASP A 27 -43.26 -10.39 6.41
C ASP A 27 -42.25 -11.51 6.68
N GLU A 28 -41.19 -11.60 5.86
CA GLU A 28 -40.10 -12.56 6.06
C GLU A 28 -39.41 -12.39 7.41
N LEU A 29 -39.07 -11.16 7.78
CA LEU A 29 -38.44 -10.85 9.07
C LEU A 29 -39.35 -11.18 10.26
N ALA A 30 -40.66 -10.92 10.16
CA ALA A 30 -41.63 -11.30 11.19
C ALA A 30 -41.72 -12.82 11.37
N VAL A 31 -41.66 -13.58 10.27
CA VAL A 31 -41.61 -15.05 10.32
C VAL A 31 -40.30 -15.54 10.94
N LEU A 32 -39.16 -14.97 10.56
CA LEU A 32 -37.86 -15.33 11.14
C LEU A 32 -37.78 -15.01 12.63
N ALA A 33 -38.33 -13.87 13.07
CA ALA A 33 -38.39 -13.52 14.50
C ALA A 33 -39.17 -14.55 15.34
N SER A 34 -40.08 -15.31 14.71
CA SER A 34 -40.83 -16.39 15.38
C SER A 34 -40.01 -17.68 15.59
N SER A 35 -38.79 -17.77 15.06
CA SER A 35 -37.92 -18.95 15.17
C SER A 35 -37.23 -19.14 16.53
N ALA A 36 -37.39 -18.19 17.46
CA ALA A 36 -36.75 -18.17 18.78
C ALA A 36 -35.21 -18.25 18.76
N ARG A 37 -34.58 -17.89 17.62
CA ARG A 37 -33.13 -17.77 17.48
C ARG A 37 -32.73 -16.28 17.42
N PRO A 38 -31.56 -15.89 17.97
CA PRO A 38 -31.00 -14.56 17.75
C PRO A 38 -30.79 -14.30 16.27
N ILE A 39 -31.20 -13.11 15.81
CA ILE A 39 -31.05 -12.65 14.42
C ILE A 39 -30.12 -11.45 14.41
N ILE A 40 -29.10 -11.51 13.55
CA ILE A 40 -28.21 -10.38 13.27
C ILE A 40 -28.50 -9.96 11.83
N ALA A 41 -29.00 -8.73 11.65
CA ALA A 41 -29.18 -8.15 10.32
C ALA A 41 -27.84 -7.62 9.82
N VAL A 42 -27.42 -8.09 8.65
CA VAL A 42 -26.14 -7.76 8.01
C VAL A 42 -26.44 -6.90 6.78
N LEU A 43 -26.12 -5.61 6.86
CA LEU A 43 -26.30 -4.65 5.78
C LEU A 43 -25.11 -4.72 4.83
N ASN A 44 -25.33 -5.19 3.61
CA ASN A 44 -24.35 -5.32 2.55
C ASN A 44 -24.46 -4.15 1.55
N PHE A 45 -23.39 -3.83 0.83
CA PHE A 45 -23.29 -2.69 -0.13
C PHE A 45 -23.49 -1.31 0.51
N VAL A 46 -23.06 -1.13 1.76
CA VAL A 46 -23.22 0.14 2.49
C VAL A 46 -22.43 1.29 1.88
N ALA A 47 -21.35 0.99 1.14
CA ALA A 47 -20.52 1.97 0.46
C ALA A 47 -21.07 2.41 -0.92
N ALA A 48 -22.15 1.79 -1.41
CA ALA A 48 -22.73 2.15 -2.71
C ALA A 48 -23.41 3.54 -2.67
N ASP A 49 -23.31 4.28 -3.78
CA ASP A 49 -23.92 5.62 -3.89
C ASP A 49 -25.45 5.61 -3.73
N ASP A 50 -26.10 4.51 -4.12
CA ASP A 50 -27.53 4.28 -3.99
C ASP A 50 -27.91 3.53 -2.69
N SER A 51 -27.00 3.49 -1.71
CA SER A 51 -27.23 2.87 -0.40
C SER A 51 -28.41 3.50 0.33
N ARG A 52 -29.36 2.65 0.74
CA ARG A 52 -30.53 3.01 1.56
C ARG A 52 -30.37 2.51 2.99
N GLU A 53 -29.14 2.52 3.51
CA GLU A 53 -28.82 2.01 4.85
C GLU A 53 -29.75 2.57 5.93
N SER A 54 -30.02 3.88 5.91
CA SER A 54 -30.90 4.55 6.88
C SER A 54 -32.34 4.03 6.82
N GLU A 55 -32.90 3.88 5.63
CA GLU A 55 -34.25 3.33 5.42
C GLU A 55 -34.37 1.90 5.96
N TRP A 56 -33.33 1.08 5.73
CA TRP A 56 -33.26 -0.29 6.22
C TRP A 56 -33.13 -0.36 7.75
N ARG A 57 -32.29 0.47 8.36
CA ARG A 57 -32.18 0.56 9.84
C ARG A 57 -33.51 0.92 10.48
N ASP A 58 -34.22 1.89 9.90
CA ASP A 58 -35.56 2.27 10.36
C ASP A 58 -36.57 1.14 10.22
N ALA A 59 -36.52 0.39 9.12
CA ALA A 59 -37.39 -0.75 8.89
C ALA A 59 -37.15 -1.90 9.89
N LEU A 60 -35.88 -2.21 10.15
CA LEU A 60 -35.47 -3.23 11.12
C LEU A 60 -35.88 -2.86 12.55
N ALA A 61 -35.71 -1.58 12.94
CA ALA A 61 -36.13 -1.09 14.25
C ALA A 61 -37.64 -1.23 14.47
N ARG A 62 -38.47 -1.00 13.42
CA ARG A 62 -39.94 -1.16 13.49
C ARG A 62 -40.39 -2.61 13.73
N VAL A 63 -39.56 -3.59 13.38
CA VAL A 63 -39.81 -5.02 13.64
C VAL A 63 -38.97 -5.54 14.81
N THR A 64 -38.48 -4.64 15.68
CA THR A 64 -37.70 -4.95 16.90
C THR A 64 -36.35 -5.64 16.66
N LEU A 65 -35.82 -5.58 15.43
CA LEU A 65 -34.50 -6.09 15.09
C LEU A 65 -33.45 -4.98 15.25
N HIS A 66 -32.84 -4.92 16.43
CA HIS A 66 -31.86 -3.88 16.77
C HIS A 66 -30.40 -4.34 16.60
N THR A 67 -30.16 -5.65 16.49
CA THR A 67 -28.81 -6.19 16.26
C THR A 67 -28.49 -6.10 14.77
N VAL A 68 -28.00 -4.94 14.36
CA VAL A 68 -27.69 -4.61 12.95
C VAL A 68 -26.21 -4.33 12.79
N VAL A 69 -25.56 -4.91 11.79
CA VAL A 69 -24.16 -4.69 11.44
C VAL A 69 -24.04 -4.29 9.97
N ALA A 70 -23.30 -3.23 9.68
CA ALA A 70 -22.85 -2.95 8.33
C ALA A 70 -21.70 -3.91 8.03
N PHE A 71 -21.78 -4.68 6.97
CA PHE A 71 -20.73 -5.57 6.51
C PHE A 71 -20.83 -5.68 4.99
N ASP A 72 -19.93 -4.99 4.31
CA ASP A 72 -19.84 -5.06 2.86
C ASP A 72 -18.95 -6.24 2.47
N ALA A 73 -19.55 -7.27 1.86
CA ALA A 73 -18.81 -8.45 1.44
C ALA A 73 -17.81 -8.14 0.29
N ARG A 74 -17.99 -7.01 -0.41
CA ARG A 74 -17.07 -6.57 -1.46
C ARG A 74 -15.90 -5.74 -0.93
N VAL A 75 -15.95 -5.21 0.29
CA VAL A 75 -14.85 -4.42 0.85
C VAL A 75 -14.15 -5.23 1.94
N ARG A 76 -12.84 -5.45 1.82
CA ARG A 76 -12.06 -6.19 2.83
C ARG A 76 -11.75 -5.32 4.05
N SER A 77 -12.76 -5.00 4.85
CA SER A 77 -12.54 -4.34 6.14
C SER A 77 -12.39 -5.37 7.27
N PHE A 78 -11.14 -5.56 7.73
CA PHE A 78 -10.87 -6.38 8.90
C PHE A 78 -11.60 -5.86 10.16
N GLU A 79 -11.76 -4.55 10.30
CA GLU A 79 -12.48 -3.99 11.43
C GLU A 79 -13.96 -4.40 11.39
N THR A 80 -14.59 -4.29 10.22
CA THR A 80 -15.99 -4.67 10.04
C THR A 80 -16.19 -6.18 10.25
N GLU A 81 -15.24 -7.01 9.81
CA GLU A 81 -15.18 -8.45 10.13
C GLU A 81 -15.14 -8.69 11.64
N LEU A 82 -14.27 -7.98 12.38
CA LEU A 82 -14.21 -8.07 13.83
C LEU A 82 -15.49 -7.57 14.52
N GLN A 83 -16.13 -6.52 14.01
CA GLN A 83 -17.39 -6.01 14.54
C GLN A 83 -18.51 -7.05 14.38
N LEU A 84 -18.56 -7.75 13.24
CA LEU A 84 -19.48 -8.87 13.03
C LEU A 84 -19.23 -9.99 14.05
N TYR A 85 -17.99 -10.43 14.22
CA TYR A 85 -17.68 -11.50 15.19
C TYR A 85 -18.00 -11.11 16.63
N LYS A 86 -17.70 -9.88 17.04
CA LYS A 86 -18.06 -9.37 18.37
C LYS A 86 -19.58 -9.35 18.58
N LYS A 87 -20.35 -9.02 17.55
CA LYS A 87 -21.82 -9.06 17.61
C LYS A 87 -22.34 -10.49 17.70
N ILE A 88 -21.73 -11.44 16.98
CA ILE A 88 -22.09 -12.86 17.12
C ILE A 88 -21.79 -13.34 18.53
N ALA A 89 -20.61 -13.03 19.09
CA ALA A 89 -20.24 -13.39 20.45
C ALA A 89 -21.24 -12.86 21.49
N SER A 90 -21.71 -11.62 21.33
CA SER A 90 -22.67 -11.02 22.27
C SER A 90 -24.08 -11.64 22.22
N GLN A 91 -24.42 -12.37 21.15
CA GLN A 91 -25.69 -13.10 21.05
C GLN A 91 -25.57 -14.55 21.54
N LEU A 92 -24.34 -15.09 21.65
CA LEU A 92 -24.07 -16.51 21.87
C LEU A 92 -23.12 -16.73 23.06
N ASN A 93 -23.62 -16.53 24.28
CA ASN A 93 -22.82 -16.65 25.52
C ASN A 93 -22.06 -17.98 25.62
N ASP A 94 -22.69 -19.11 25.25
CA ASP A 94 -22.05 -20.43 25.33
C ASP A 94 -20.88 -20.60 24.35
N PHE A 95 -20.89 -19.83 23.23
CA PHE A 95 -19.87 -19.87 22.19
C PHE A 95 -18.88 -18.70 22.28
N GLU A 96 -19.10 -17.74 23.18
CA GLU A 96 -18.24 -16.57 23.37
C GLU A 96 -16.75 -16.95 23.48
N PRO A 97 -16.33 -17.93 24.31
CA PRO A 97 -14.91 -18.28 24.41
C PRO A 97 -14.30 -18.78 23.10
N ALA A 98 -15.07 -19.50 22.27
CA ALA A 98 -14.63 -20.00 20.98
C ALA A 98 -14.51 -18.88 19.95
N ILE A 99 -15.49 -17.97 19.92
CA ILE A 99 -15.49 -16.80 19.02
C ILE A 99 -14.38 -15.83 19.41
N GLU A 100 -14.13 -15.61 20.71
CA GLU A 100 -12.99 -14.80 21.15
C GLU A 100 -11.65 -15.41 20.76
N ALA A 101 -11.50 -16.73 20.85
CA ALA A 101 -10.30 -17.42 20.38
C ALA A 101 -10.11 -17.22 18.87
N TRP A 102 -11.19 -17.30 18.08
CA TRP A 102 -11.18 -17.00 16.65
C TRP A 102 -10.78 -15.54 16.38
N ILE A 103 -11.35 -14.56 17.09
CA ILE A 103 -10.99 -13.14 16.97
C ILE A 103 -9.49 -12.93 17.26
N ARG A 104 -8.95 -13.57 18.31
CA ARG A 104 -7.51 -13.50 18.62
C ARG A 104 -6.65 -14.08 17.51
N TYR A 105 -7.04 -15.23 16.96
CA TYR A 105 -6.37 -15.86 15.82
C TYR A 105 -6.35 -14.93 14.59
N ARG A 106 -7.52 -14.41 14.19
CA ARG A 106 -7.66 -13.51 13.04
C ARG A 106 -6.86 -12.21 13.19
N ARG A 107 -6.79 -11.65 14.41
CA ARG A 107 -5.90 -10.50 14.71
C ARG A 107 -4.42 -10.82 14.54
N GLY A 108 -4.03 -12.06 14.85
CA GLY A 108 -2.66 -12.54 14.62
C GLY A 108 -2.35 -12.64 13.13
N GLU A 109 -3.22 -13.27 12.34
CA GLU A 109 -3.07 -13.37 10.88
C GLU A 109 -3.01 -12.00 10.22
N GLU A 110 -3.90 -11.10 10.60
CA GLU A 110 -3.95 -9.75 10.07
C GLU A 110 -2.66 -8.98 10.38
N ARG A 111 -2.16 -9.07 11.62
CA ARG A 111 -0.88 -8.46 11.99
C ARG A 111 0.29 -9.03 11.17
N GLN A 112 0.34 -10.34 10.98
CA GLN A 112 1.38 -11.00 10.18
C GLN A 112 1.33 -10.54 8.72
N CYS A 113 0.14 -10.43 8.14
CA CYS A 113 -0.04 -9.90 6.79
C CYS A 113 0.51 -8.46 6.68
N ARG A 114 0.18 -7.58 7.62
CA ARG A 114 0.67 -6.19 7.65
C ARG A 114 2.18 -6.09 7.82
N GLU A 115 2.76 -6.91 8.69
CA GLU A 115 4.21 -6.96 8.89
C GLU A 115 4.92 -7.47 7.63
N ALA A 116 4.38 -8.52 6.98
CA ALA A 116 4.91 -9.04 5.72
C ALA A 116 4.80 -8.02 4.58
N ALA A 117 3.69 -7.29 4.47
CA ALA A 117 3.49 -6.25 3.47
C ALA A 117 4.50 -5.10 3.62
N ARG A 118 4.67 -4.57 4.84
CA ARG A 118 5.68 -3.53 5.12
C ARG A 118 7.10 -4.02 4.88
N SER A 119 7.40 -5.26 5.26
CA SER A 119 8.72 -5.87 4.99
C SER A 119 8.99 -6.01 3.49
N THR A 120 7.97 -6.36 2.70
CA THR A 120 8.05 -6.46 1.23
C THR A 120 8.40 -5.11 0.61
N ILE A 121 7.70 -4.05 1.01
CA ILE A 121 7.98 -2.68 0.54
C ILE A 121 9.36 -2.22 0.99
N ALA A 122 9.72 -2.42 2.26
CA ALA A 122 11.04 -2.04 2.77
C ALA A 122 12.17 -2.74 2.00
N THR A 123 11.98 -4.01 1.63
CA THR A 123 12.95 -4.76 0.81
C THR A 123 13.09 -4.16 -0.58
N LEU A 124 11.98 -3.79 -1.25
CA LEU A 124 12.01 -3.06 -2.52
C LEU A 124 12.81 -1.77 -2.40
N LEU A 125 12.53 -0.95 -1.37
CA LEU A 125 13.19 0.35 -1.20
C LEU A 125 14.68 0.21 -0.93
N VAL A 126 15.10 -0.77 -0.11
CA VAL A 126 16.52 -1.05 0.13
C VAL A 126 17.20 -1.56 -1.14
N ASP A 127 16.58 -2.47 -1.88
CA ASP A 127 17.11 -2.96 -3.16
C ASP A 127 17.26 -1.81 -4.18
N ALA A 128 16.26 -0.92 -4.28
CA ALA A 128 16.27 0.21 -5.18
C ALA A 128 17.31 1.27 -4.78
N ALA A 129 17.44 1.58 -3.48
CA ALA A 129 18.40 2.56 -2.98
C ALA A 129 19.85 2.10 -3.18
N ALA A 130 20.12 0.81 -2.99
CA ALA A 130 21.44 0.20 -3.15
C ALA A 130 21.77 -0.20 -4.60
N ALA A 131 20.81 -0.13 -5.53
CA ALA A 131 21.04 -0.48 -6.94
C ALA A 131 21.98 0.51 -7.61
N GLN A 132 23.02 0.01 -8.28
CA GLN A 132 24.03 0.83 -8.94
C GLN A 132 24.36 0.32 -10.34
N ARG A 133 24.59 1.25 -11.27
CA ARG A 133 25.17 0.95 -12.59
C ARG A 133 26.35 1.88 -12.86
N SER A 134 27.42 1.33 -13.40
CA SER A 134 28.53 2.14 -13.91
C SER A 134 28.17 2.70 -15.28
N LEU A 135 28.36 4.01 -15.47
CA LEU A 135 28.24 4.61 -16.79
C LEU A 135 29.31 4.04 -17.73
N LYS A 136 28.89 3.67 -18.94
CA LYS A 136 29.82 3.31 -20.01
C LYS A 136 29.99 4.54 -20.87
N LYS A 137 31.21 5.06 -21.01
CA LYS A 137 31.49 6.12 -22.00
C LYS A 137 31.02 5.66 -23.37
N THR A 138 29.88 6.17 -23.83
CA THR A 138 29.40 5.99 -25.20
C THR A 138 29.83 7.19 -26.03
N ASP A 139 30.42 6.94 -27.20
CA ASP A 139 30.82 7.96 -28.20
C ASP A 139 29.63 8.71 -28.86
N ARG A 140 28.40 8.48 -28.40
CA ARG A 140 27.17 8.96 -29.04
C ARG A 140 26.35 9.83 -28.08
N ASN A 141 25.81 10.94 -28.60
CA ASN A 141 24.88 11.87 -27.95
C ASN A 141 23.50 11.25 -27.58
N GLY A 142 23.41 9.94 -27.32
CA GLY A 142 22.20 9.25 -26.90
C GLY A 142 22.19 8.94 -25.39
N PRO A 143 21.04 8.54 -24.81
CA PRO A 143 20.96 8.13 -23.40
C PRO A 143 21.89 6.92 -23.13
N ASP A 144 22.65 6.95 -22.02
CA ASP A 144 23.56 5.86 -21.65
C ASP A 144 22.75 4.56 -21.42
N PRO A 145 23.08 3.44 -22.10
CA PRO A 145 22.33 2.18 -21.96
C PRO A 145 22.33 1.63 -20.52
N SER A 146 23.33 2.01 -19.71
CA SER A 146 23.43 1.63 -18.30
C SER A 146 22.36 2.32 -17.44
N LEU A 147 21.87 3.49 -17.89
CA LEU A 147 20.79 4.23 -17.25
C LEU A 147 19.45 3.51 -17.44
N GLU A 148 19.16 3.10 -18.67
CA GLU A 148 17.93 2.39 -18.97
C GLU A 148 17.93 0.99 -18.34
N ALA A 149 19.09 0.32 -18.31
CA ALA A 149 19.24 -0.95 -17.59
C ALA A 149 19.01 -0.82 -16.07
N LEU A 150 19.28 0.35 -15.46
CA LEU A 150 18.93 0.58 -14.07
C LEU A 150 17.42 0.78 -13.92
N ARG A 151 16.80 1.60 -14.78
CA ARG A 151 15.35 1.83 -14.74
C ARG A 151 14.57 0.54 -14.90
N GLU A 152 14.93 -0.27 -15.87
CA GLU A 152 14.24 -1.53 -16.12
C GLU A 152 14.36 -2.50 -14.95
N ALA A 153 15.56 -2.64 -14.37
CA ALA A 153 15.75 -3.46 -13.17
C ALA A 153 14.90 -2.98 -11.97
N ILE A 154 14.68 -1.65 -11.85
CA ILE A 154 13.81 -1.09 -10.81
C ILE A 154 12.34 -1.36 -11.11
N ARG A 155 11.91 -1.25 -12.38
CA ARG A 155 10.54 -1.59 -12.81
C ARG A 155 10.22 -3.06 -12.54
N GLU A 156 11.11 -3.98 -12.94
CA GLU A 156 10.98 -5.40 -12.64
C GLU A 156 10.90 -5.67 -11.14
N ARG A 157 11.73 -4.97 -10.34
CA ARG A 157 11.73 -5.13 -8.88
C ARG A 157 10.46 -4.60 -8.23
N GLU A 158 9.92 -3.49 -8.73
CA GLU A 158 8.63 -2.92 -8.32
C GLU A 158 7.50 -3.91 -8.64
N GLN A 159 7.48 -4.48 -9.84
CA GLN A 159 6.49 -5.48 -10.25
C GLN A 159 6.47 -6.68 -9.29
N VAL A 160 7.62 -7.25 -8.96
CA VAL A 160 7.72 -8.36 -7.98
C VAL A 160 7.17 -7.96 -6.62
N CYS A 161 7.38 -6.71 -6.19
CA CYS A 161 6.79 -6.19 -4.95
C CYS A 161 5.26 -6.16 -5.04
N SER A 162 4.71 -5.58 -6.11
CA SER A 162 3.27 -5.52 -6.35
C SER A 162 2.63 -6.92 -6.36
N GLU A 163 3.22 -7.87 -7.08
CA GLU A 163 2.76 -9.27 -7.16
C GLU A 163 2.79 -9.96 -5.79
N THR A 164 3.85 -9.72 -5.01
CA THR A 164 3.95 -10.26 -3.65
C THR A 164 2.87 -9.68 -2.74
N LEU A 165 2.58 -8.38 -2.84
CA LEU A 165 1.50 -7.75 -2.09
C LEU A 165 0.13 -8.31 -2.49
N LEU A 166 -0.15 -8.45 -3.79
CA LEU A 166 -1.38 -9.08 -4.28
C LEU A 166 -1.57 -10.49 -3.70
N ALA A 167 -0.51 -11.30 -3.70
CA ALA A 167 -0.54 -12.64 -3.12
C ALA A 167 -0.74 -12.64 -1.60
N LEU A 168 -0.11 -11.73 -0.86
CA LEU A 168 -0.27 -11.61 0.60
C LEU A 168 -1.70 -11.26 1.00
N TYR A 169 -2.36 -10.41 0.22
CA TYR A 169 -3.75 -10.03 0.43
C TYR A 169 -4.75 -11.03 -0.18
N ALA A 170 -4.25 -12.15 -0.70
CA ALA A 170 -5.03 -13.21 -1.37
C ALA A 170 -5.99 -12.65 -2.43
N PHE A 171 -5.54 -11.63 -3.16
CA PHE A 171 -6.33 -10.96 -4.19
C PHE A 171 -6.34 -11.85 -5.44
N ALA A 172 -7.52 -12.35 -5.84
CA ALA A 172 -7.69 -13.10 -7.08
C ALA A 172 -8.21 -12.18 -8.20
N ASP A 173 -7.94 -12.53 -9.46
CA ASP A 173 -8.46 -11.81 -10.64
C ASP A 173 -10.00 -11.72 -10.63
N GLU A 174 -10.67 -12.65 -9.94
CA GLU A 174 -12.13 -12.75 -9.80
C GLU A 174 -12.71 -11.80 -8.74
N ASP A 175 -11.87 -11.21 -7.87
CA ASP A 175 -12.31 -10.27 -6.82
C ASP A 175 -12.61 -8.86 -7.37
N TYR A 176 -12.70 -8.73 -8.69
CA TYR A 176 -12.70 -7.48 -9.43
C TYR A 176 -13.89 -7.38 -10.39
N GLU A 177 -14.71 -6.34 -10.24
CA GLU A 177 -15.90 -6.10 -11.08
C GLU A 177 -15.74 -4.88 -12.02
N ASP A 178 -14.71 -4.04 -11.84
CA ASP A 178 -14.69 -2.68 -12.41
C ASP A 178 -13.49 -2.46 -13.33
N ASP A 179 -13.54 -2.90 -14.60
CA ASP A 179 -12.50 -2.98 -15.65
C ASP A 179 -11.42 -1.85 -15.76
N ASP A 180 -11.56 -0.74 -15.03
CA ASP A 180 -10.69 0.45 -15.04
C ASP A 180 -9.64 0.54 -13.90
N TRP A 181 -9.63 -0.34 -12.90
CA TRP A 181 -8.56 -0.45 -11.91
C TRP A 181 -7.23 -0.88 -12.54
N PRO A 182 -6.23 0.02 -12.54
CA PRO A 182 -5.03 -0.19 -13.34
C PRO A 182 -4.10 -1.29 -12.82
N LEU A 183 -4.26 -1.74 -11.57
CA LEU A 183 -3.33 -2.65 -10.89
C LEU A 183 -3.80 -4.10 -10.84
N ALA A 184 -4.90 -4.46 -11.53
CA ALA A 184 -5.36 -5.86 -11.62
C ALA A 184 -4.28 -6.81 -12.19
N SER A 185 -3.34 -6.27 -12.96
CA SER A 185 -2.18 -7.00 -13.50
C SER A 185 -0.86 -6.76 -12.75
N GLY A 186 -0.90 -6.09 -11.59
CA GLY A 186 0.29 -5.63 -10.86
C GLY A 186 1.05 -4.47 -11.52
N TYR A 187 0.60 -4.04 -12.71
CA TYR A 187 1.25 -3.02 -13.52
C TYR A 187 0.78 -1.61 -13.19
N TRP A 188 1.73 -0.69 -13.05
CA TRP A 188 1.41 0.72 -12.88
C TRP A 188 1.37 1.47 -14.23
N PRO A 189 0.29 2.19 -14.55
CA PRO A 189 0.15 2.85 -15.86
C PRO A 189 1.19 3.94 -16.13
N ALA A 190 1.57 4.68 -15.08
CA ALA A 190 2.54 5.76 -15.18
C ALA A 190 3.95 5.26 -14.78
N ASP A 191 4.94 5.51 -15.64
CA ASP A 191 6.34 5.19 -15.35
C ASP A 191 6.86 6.03 -14.18
N VAL A 192 7.46 5.37 -13.18
CA VAL A 192 8.11 6.00 -12.03
C VAL A 192 9.21 6.97 -12.48
N PHE A 193 9.81 6.80 -13.66
CA PHE A 193 10.83 7.73 -14.13
C PHE A 193 10.29 8.88 -15.01
N SER A 194 8.97 8.96 -15.24
CA SER A 194 8.37 9.99 -16.10
C SER A 194 8.26 11.37 -15.41
N ALA A 195 8.40 12.44 -16.21
CA ALA A 195 8.27 13.82 -15.73
C ALA A 195 6.87 14.14 -15.19
N ASP A 196 5.83 13.53 -15.77
CA ASP A 196 4.45 13.72 -15.33
C ASP A 196 4.19 12.99 -13.99
N ALA A 197 4.78 11.81 -13.78
CA ALA A 197 4.79 11.18 -12.46
C ALA A 197 5.56 12.02 -11.42
N LEU A 198 6.68 12.65 -11.79
CA LEU A 198 7.39 13.59 -10.90
C LEU A 198 6.51 14.80 -10.51
N LYS A 199 5.72 15.34 -11.43
CA LYS A 199 4.82 16.47 -11.15
C LYS A 199 3.60 16.08 -10.33
N HIS A 200 3.02 14.90 -10.57
CA HIS A 200 1.80 14.46 -9.89
C HIS A 200 2.05 14.28 -8.39
N TYR A 201 3.10 13.54 -8.03
CA TYR A 201 3.50 13.35 -6.63
C TYR A 201 4.27 14.56 -6.06
N GLY A 202 4.99 15.32 -6.90
CA GLY A 202 5.72 16.52 -6.47
C GLY A 202 4.82 17.74 -6.16
N ARG A 203 3.61 17.82 -6.72
CA ARG A 203 2.63 18.86 -6.37
C ARG A 203 2.05 18.66 -4.96
N GLN A 204 1.95 17.42 -4.48
CA GLN A 204 1.43 17.12 -3.13
C GLN A 204 2.43 17.50 -2.03
N ALA A 205 3.75 17.49 -2.31
CA ALA A 205 4.76 18.07 -1.43
C ALA A 205 4.72 19.61 -1.34
N ALA A 206 4.12 20.30 -2.33
CA ALA A 206 4.05 21.77 -2.36
C ALA A 206 2.81 22.34 -1.62
N GLY A 207 1.81 21.52 -1.33
CA GLY A 207 0.52 21.96 -0.78
C GLY A 207 0.51 22.29 0.71
N TYR A 208 1.49 21.83 1.48
CA TYR A 208 1.41 21.83 2.96
C TYR A 208 2.61 22.45 3.68
N ALA A 209 3.48 23.19 2.98
CA ALA A 209 4.50 24.01 3.64
C ALA A 209 3.87 25.29 4.23
N GLY A 210 3.26 25.15 5.41
CA GLY A 210 2.90 26.27 6.27
C GLY A 210 4.17 27.05 6.66
N ALA A 211 4.36 28.22 6.04
CA ALA A 211 5.23 29.31 6.46
C ALA A 211 6.54 28.92 7.18
N GLY A 212 7.57 28.53 6.43
CA GLY A 212 8.94 28.61 6.94
C GLY A 212 9.93 27.66 6.28
N VAL A 213 10.75 28.21 5.38
CA VAL A 213 11.98 27.62 4.83
C VAL A 213 11.77 26.54 3.75
N GLY A 214 11.97 26.94 2.49
CA GLY A 214 12.54 26.05 1.48
C GLY A 214 11.70 25.83 0.23
N ALA A 215 11.92 26.71 -0.75
CA ALA A 215 11.86 26.52 -2.19
C ALA A 215 11.31 25.18 -2.74
N GLY A 216 10.39 25.29 -3.70
CA GLY A 216 10.20 24.27 -4.71
C GLY A 216 11.58 23.85 -5.25
N ALA A 217 11.93 22.60 -4.97
CA ALA A 217 13.15 21.97 -5.42
C ALA A 217 13.06 21.68 -6.93
N ALA A 218 13.06 22.72 -7.75
CA ALA A 218 13.71 22.63 -9.05
C ALA A 218 15.22 22.64 -8.78
N PHE A 219 15.76 21.53 -8.30
CA PHE A 219 17.20 21.41 -8.09
C PHE A 219 17.87 20.71 -9.26
N ASP A 220 18.74 21.50 -9.90
CA ASP A 220 19.90 21.13 -10.70
C ASP A 220 19.79 19.85 -11.55
N VAL A 221 19.31 20.05 -12.78
CA VAL A 221 20.06 19.51 -13.91
C VAL A 221 21.43 20.17 -13.81
N ALA A 222 22.37 19.54 -13.09
CA ALA A 222 23.69 20.08 -12.86
C ALA A 222 24.40 20.26 -14.21
N THR A 223 24.26 21.46 -14.80
CA THR A 223 25.11 21.99 -15.87
C THR A 223 26.47 22.41 -15.29
N GLY A 224 27.07 21.53 -14.48
CA GLY A 224 28.39 21.66 -13.88
C GLY A 224 29.43 20.87 -14.68
N GLY A 225 29.77 21.34 -15.87
CA GLY A 225 31.09 21.08 -16.49
C GLY A 225 31.40 19.70 -17.08
N LEU A 226 30.45 18.75 -17.14
CA LEU A 226 30.53 17.59 -18.03
C LEU A 226 29.26 17.53 -18.87
N SER A 227 29.34 18.13 -20.06
CA SER A 227 28.36 18.02 -21.14
C SER A 227 28.29 16.56 -21.64
N LEU A 228 27.60 15.69 -20.90
CA LEU A 228 27.09 14.42 -21.40
C LEU A 228 25.61 14.63 -21.74
N GLY A 229 25.33 14.88 -23.03
CA GLY A 229 24.01 14.75 -23.67
C GLY A 229 22.77 15.04 -22.83
N THR A 230 22.30 16.28 -22.91
CA THR A 230 20.98 16.79 -22.50
C THR A 230 19.81 15.80 -22.64
N GLY A 231 19.16 15.46 -21.51
CA GLY A 231 17.72 15.15 -21.49
C GLY A 231 17.22 14.02 -20.59
N ALA A 232 18.04 13.04 -20.20
CA ALA A 232 17.51 11.74 -19.76
C ALA A 232 17.71 11.36 -18.28
N LEU A 233 18.10 12.25 -17.35
CA LEU A 233 18.43 11.89 -15.96
C LEU A 233 17.27 11.90 -14.95
N LEU A 234 16.01 11.93 -15.40
CA LEU A 234 14.85 11.95 -14.50
C LEU A 234 14.89 10.76 -13.52
N GLY A 235 14.85 11.07 -12.21
CA GLY A 235 14.78 10.11 -11.11
C GLY A 235 16.10 9.40 -10.74
N LEU A 236 17.23 9.80 -11.30
CA LEU A 236 18.52 9.15 -11.09
C LEU A 236 19.60 10.14 -10.62
N LEU A 237 20.42 9.73 -9.66
CA LEU A 237 21.54 10.50 -9.11
C LEU A 237 22.86 9.97 -9.68
N VAL A 238 23.64 10.86 -10.30
CA VAL A 238 25.04 10.60 -10.68
C VAL A 238 25.91 11.00 -9.49
N GLY A 239 26.80 10.10 -9.04
CA GLY A 239 27.56 10.24 -7.79
C GLY A 239 28.43 11.51 -7.64
N THR A 240 27.82 12.62 -7.23
CA THR A 240 28.49 13.75 -6.56
C THR A 240 27.95 13.81 -5.14
N GLY A 241 28.63 13.16 -4.19
CA GLY A 241 28.26 13.22 -2.78
C GLY A 241 28.18 14.68 -2.34
N THR A 242 27.00 15.11 -1.88
CA THR A 242 26.77 16.44 -1.35
C THR A 242 27.49 16.57 0.00
N GLY A 243 28.62 17.27 0.00
CA GLY A 243 29.33 17.58 1.24
C GLY A 243 30.76 18.03 0.98
N ALA A 244 31.01 19.32 1.15
CA ALA A 244 32.34 19.95 1.08
C ALA A 244 33.38 19.41 2.11
N ALA A 245 33.05 18.39 2.90
CA ALA A 245 33.86 17.88 4.01
C ALA A 245 34.51 16.49 3.77
N ARG A 246 34.71 16.05 2.53
CA ARG A 246 35.34 14.73 2.23
C ARG A 246 36.59 14.77 1.36
N ALA A 247 37.38 15.85 1.43
CA ALA A 247 38.64 15.97 0.70
C ALA A 247 39.75 14.98 1.14
N LEU A 248 39.53 14.14 2.15
CA LEU A 248 40.57 13.28 2.74
C LEU A 248 40.36 11.76 2.58
N ILE A 249 39.24 11.28 2.04
CA ILE A 249 39.00 9.84 1.84
C ILE A 249 38.44 9.61 0.42
N PRO A 250 39.15 8.88 -0.46
CA PRO A 250 38.62 8.49 -1.76
C PRO A 250 37.28 7.75 -1.58
N PRO A 251 36.21 8.15 -2.27
CA PRO A 251 34.92 7.52 -2.06
C PRO A 251 34.97 6.04 -2.47
N LEU A 252 34.32 5.17 -1.68
CA LEU A 252 34.38 3.71 -1.80
C LEU A 252 34.10 3.20 -3.24
N TRP A 253 33.29 3.92 -4.03
CA TRP A 253 32.99 3.58 -5.43
C TRP A 253 34.22 3.58 -6.36
N LYS A 254 35.29 4.34 -6.03
CA LYS A 254 36.53 4.33 -6.82
C LYS A 254 37.24 2.97 -6.78
N ARG A 255 37.00 2.16 -5.75
CA ARG A 255 37.66 0.86 -5.58
C ARG A 255 36.96 -0.27 -6.33
N THR A 256 35.66 -0.15 -6.60
CA THR A 256 34.82 -1.19 -7.22
C THR A 256 34.46 -0.90 -8.67
N TYR A 257 34.14 0.33 -9.05
CA TYR A 257 33.57 0.62 -10.37
C TYR A 257 34.48 1.44 -11.30
N GLY A 258 35.57 2.03 -10.80
CA GLY A 258 36.50 2.85 -11.60
C GLY A 258 35.92 4.17 -12.15
N GLN A 259 34.59 4.33 -12.17
CA GLN A 259 33.82 5.50 -12.63
C GLN A 259 32.65 5.80 -11.67
N GLN A 260 32.06 6.99 -11.79
CA GLN A 260 30.92 7.41 -10.94
C GLN A 260 29.71 6.51 -11.21
N PRO A 261 29.16 5.83 -10.18
CA PRO A 261 27.95 5.05 -10.32
C PRO A 261 26.72 5.96 -10.43
N VAL A 262 25.69 5.47 -11.12
CA VAL A 262 24.34 6.02 -11.08
C VAL A 262 23.47 5.19 -10.16
N CYS A 263 22.68 5.87 -9.35
CA CYS A 263 21.75 5.29 -8.38
C CYS A 263 20.37 5.93 -8.51
N VAL A 264 19.37 5.36 -7.86
CA VAL A 264 18.02 5.93 -7.77
C VAL A 264 17.99 7.14 -6.84
N SER A 265 17.25 8.20 -7.22
CA SER A 265 17.09 9.43 -6.43
C SER A 265 16.14 9.25 -5.24
N ASP A 266 16.27 10.11 -4.21
CA ASP A 266 15.40 10.07 -3.03
C ASP A 266 13.92 10.26 -3.44
N GLU A 267 13.63 11.15 -4.39
CA GLU A 267 12.28 11.40 -4.91
C GLU A 267 11.68 10.19 -5.62
N THR A 268 12.52 9.35 -6.22
CA THR A 268 12.07 8.13 -6.89
C THR A 268 11.76 7.05 -5.87
N LEU A 269 12.55 6.93 -4.81
CA LEU A 269 12.27 6.02 -3.69
C LEU A 269 10.98 6.41 -2.94
N GLU A 270 10.74 7.71 -2.77
CA GLU A 270 9.50 8.21 -2.18
C GLU A 270 8.28 7.89 -3.07
N ARG A 271 8.40 8.01 -4.39
CA ARG A 271 7.33 7.64 -5.32
C ARG A 271 7.06 6.13 -5.35
N LEU A 272 8.11 5.31 -5.32
CA LEU A 272 7.97 3.86 -5.14
C LEU A 272 7.22 3.57 -3.84
N THR A 273 7.57 4.26 -2.76
CA THR A 273 6.87 4.14 -1.47
C THR A 273 5.39 4.47 -1.64
N ALA A 274 5.05 5.69 -2.06
CA ALA A 274 3.66 6.14 -2.21
C ALA A 274 2.80 5.19 -3.06
N ARG A 275 3.35 4.67 -4.16
CA ARG A 275 2.67 3.70 -5.03
C ARG A 275 2.36 2.40 -4.30
N GLN A 276 3.35 1.78 -3.66
CA GLN A 276 3.11 0.52 -2.97
C GLN A 276 2.12 0.64 -1.80
N LEU A 277 2.09 1.79 -1.13
CA LEU A 277 1.11 2.06 -0.06
C LEU A 277 -0.28 2.32 -0.62
N HIS A 278 -0.37 3.02 -1.76
CA HIS A 278 -1.63 3.15 -2.50
C HIS A 278 -2.19 1.79 -2.90
N LEU A 279 -1.33 0.88 -3.38
CA LEU A 279 -1.72 -0.50 -3.68
C LEU A 279 -2.26 -1.20 -2.42
N ILE A 280 -1.56 -1.16 -1.28
CA ILE A 280 -2.06 -1.76 -0.04
C ILE A 280 -3.43 -1.19 0.36
N ASN A 281 -3.59 0.14 0.31
CA ASN A 281 -4.86 0.75 0.67
C ASN A 281 -5.99 0.30 -0.27
N ALA A 282 -5.71 0.21 -1.56
CA ALA A 282 -6.66 -0.34 -2.51
C ALA A 282 -6.99 -1.80 -2.24
N LEU A 283 -6.02 -2.64 -1.89
CA LEU A 283 -6.25 -4.04 -1.53
C LEU A 283 -7.11 -4.17 -0.27
N ASN A 284 -6.90 -3.29 0.71
CA ASN A 284 -7.76 -3.20 1.90
C ASN A 284 -9.20 -2.81 1.55
N HIS A 285 -9.41 -2.05 0.46
CA HIS A 285 -10.73 -1.61 0.02
C HIS A 285 -11.24 -2.34 -1.24
N ARG A 286 -10.59 -3.45 -1.63
CA ARG A 286 -10.81 -4.17 -2.90
C ARG A 286 -10.95 -3.27 -4.15
N GLY A 287 -10.15 -2.21 -4.25
CA GLY A 287 -10.15 -1.30 -5.40
C GLY A 287 -11.12 -0.12 -5.29
N HIS A 288 -11.96 -0.05 -4.25
CA HIS A 288 -12.88 1.08 -4.01
C HIS A 288 -12.27 2.21 -3.16
N ALA A 289 -10.94 2.21 -2.96
CA ALA A 289 -10.28 3.26 -2.20
C ALA A 289 -10.40 4.62 -2.93
N THR A 290 -11.02 5.60 -2.28
CA THR A 290 -11.06 6.98 -2.79
C THR A 290 -9.66 7.59 -2.75
N THR A 291 -9.23 8.21 -3.85
CA THR A 291 -7.90 8.84 -3.98
C THR A 291 -7.65 9.91 -2.89
N GLU A 292 -8.69 10.60 -2.42
CA GLU A 292 -8.61 11.69 -1.44
C GLU A 292 -8.02 11.27 -0.08
N THR A 293 -8.38 10.08 0.43
CA THR A 293 -7.90 9.59 1.74
C THR A 293 -6.39 9.35 1.72
N LEU A 294 -5.86 8.99 0.56
CA LEU A 294 -4.46 8.71 0.33
C LEU A 294 -3.62 9.98 0.15
N GLU A 295 -4.20 11.12 -0.23
CA GLU A 295 -3.44 12.37 -0.43
C GLU A 295 -2.88 12.90 0.90
N GLY A 296 -3.63 12.76 2.00
CA GLY A 296 -3.20 13.15 3.34
C GLY A 296 -2.09 12.24 3.90
N GLU A 297 -2.21 10.92 3.71
CA GLU A 297 -1.18 9.96 4.13
C GLU A 297 0.10 10.09 3.29
N GLN A 298 -0.04 10.38 1.99
CA GLN A 298 1.11 10.64 1.11
C GLN A 298 1.93 11.82 1.60
N ALA A 299 1.31 12.90 2.07
CA ALA A 299 2.01 14.04 2.65
C ALA A 299 2.88 13.63 3.86
N ALA A 300 2.35 12.80 4.77
CA ALA A 300 3.08 12.32 5.95
C ALA A 300 4.27 11.41 5.60
N LEU A 301 4.24 10.72 4.45
CA LEU A 301 5.37 9.93 3.96
C LEU A 301 6.56 10.83 3.62
N PHE A 302 6.34 11.95 2.93
CA PHE A 302 7.42 12.85 2.51
C PHE A 302 8.17 13.50 3.68
N GLU A 303 7.60 13.48 4.89
CA GLU A 303 8.21 14.06 6.09
C GLU A 303 9.09 13.07 6.89
N ASN A 304 9.13 11.78 6.51
CA ASN A 304 9.85 10.76 7.30
C ASN A 304 11.38 10.81 7.09
N THR A 305 12.03 11.68 7.85
CA THR A 305 13.49 11.90 7.80
C THR A 305 14.29 10.63 8.16
N GLU A 306 13.76 9.76 9.03
CA GLU A 306 14.43 8.51 9.42
C GLU A 306 14.54 7.54 8.23
N ARG A 307 13.44 7.34 7.48
CA ARG A 307 13.44 6.50 6.27
C ARG A 307 14.47 7.00 5.26
N VAL A 308 14.49 8.31 5.01
CA VAL A 308 15.43 8.92 4.06
C VAL A 308 16.88 8.64 4.45
N GLU A 309 17.24 8.78 5.73
CA GLU A 309 18.60 8.49 6.20
C GLU A 309 18.96 7.00 6.10
N LEU A 310 18.02 6.09 6.40
CA LEU A 310 18.20 4.65 6.22
C LEU A 310 18.43 4.27 4.75
N LEU A 311 17.70 4.87 3.82
CA LEU A 311 17.86 4.62 2.39
C LEU A 311 19.15 5.24 1.84
N ARG A 312 19.57 6.41 2.35
CA ARG A 312 20.90 6.98 2.06
C ARG A 312 22.04 6.11 2.59
N LYS A 313 21.86 5.46 3.74
CA LYS A 313 22.80 4.44 4.24
C LYS A 313 22.83 3.24 3.30
N ALA A 314 21.67 2.70 2.89
CA ALA A 314 21.61 1.58 1.94
C ALA A 314 22.31 1.88 0.61
N ARG A 315 22.20 3.11 0.09
CA ARG A 315 22.91 3.56 -1.13
C ARG A 315 24.43 3.43 -1.04
N GLN A 316 25.01 3.46 0.16
CA GLN A 316 26.46 3.30 0.37
C GLN A 316 26.92 1.83 0.35
N HIS A 317 25.97 0.89 0.29
CA HIS A 317 26.19 -0.56 0.34
C HIS A 317 25.62 -1.24 -0.92
N PRO A 318 26.30 -1.17 -2.08
CA PRO A 318 25.83 -1.81 -3.32
C PRO A 318 25.56 -3.30 -3.16
N GLU A 319 26.29 -3.97 -2.27
CA GLU A 319 26.11 -5.39 -1.94
C GLU A 319 24.75 -5.70 -1.29
N TRP A 320 23.95 -4.70 -0.90
CA TRP A 320 22.62 -4.92 -0.33
C TRP A 320 21.51 -4.99 -1.37
N SER A 321 21.76 -4.63 -2.63
CA SER A 321 20.76 -4.73 -3.68
C SER A 321 20.83 -6.08 -4.38
N SER A 322 19.71 -6.80 -4.41
CA SER A 322 19.53 -8.00 -5.25
C SER A 322 19.70 -7.71 -6.75
N LEU A 323 19.66 -6.44 -7.16
CA LEU A 323 19.83 -5.98 -8.54
C LEU A 323 21.29 -5.80 -8.95
N ASN A 324 22.23 -6.09 -8.06
CA ASN A 324 23.66 -5.97 -8.29
C ASN A 324 24.34 -7.37 -8.25
N PRO A 325 25.39 -7.62 -9.07
CA PRO A 325 26.08 -8.92 -9.07
C PRO A 325 26.71 -9.33 -7.73
N GLU A 326 27.10 -8.34 -6.91
CA GLU A 326 27.77 -8.54 -5.63
C GLU A 326 26.78 -8.68 -4.45
N PHE A 327 25.51 -9.02 -4.72
CA PHE A 327 24.46 -9.12 -3.71
C PHE A 327 24.85 -10.08 -2.56
N ARG A 328 24.61 -9.62 -1.33
CA ARG A 328 24.79 -10.38 -0.09
C ARG A 328 23.63 -10.13 0.86
N ASP A 329 22.80 -11.15 1.05
CA ASP A 329 21.84 -11.17 2.14
C ASP A 329 22.58 -11.34 3.47
N ASN A 330 22.61 -10.29 4.29
CA ASN A 330 23.40 -10.22 5.51
C ASN A 330 22.63 -9.53 6.63
N ALA A 331 23.04 -9.77 7.88
CA ALA A 331 22.33 -9.26 9.05
C ALA A 331 22.17 -7.73 9.08
N LYS A 332 23.15 -6.97 8.57
CA LYS A 332 23.06 -5.49 8.53
C LYS A 332 22.03 -5.00 7.52
N ARG A 333 21.93 -5.68 6.37
CA ARG A 333 20.87 -5.42 5.39
C ARG A 333 19.50 -5.66 6.01
N ASN A 334 19.34 -6.81 6.68
CA ASN A 334 18.05 -7.20 7.25
C ASN A 334 17.63 -6.29 8.42
N GLU A 335 18.60 -5.81 9.21
CA GLU A 335 18.35 -4.78 10.22
C GLU A 335 17.86 -3.47 9.60
N VAL A 336 18.45 -3.02 8.48
CA VAL A 336 18.00 -1.81 7.77
C VAL A 336 16.61 -2.01 7.16
N ILE A 337 16.32 -3.18 6.61
CA ILE A 337 14.97 -3.51 6.11
C ILE A 337 13.95 -3.45 7.24
N GLU A 338 14.25 -4.02 8.41
CA GLU A 338 13.36 -3.97 9.56
C GLU A 338 13.14 -2.53 10.05
N GLN A 339 14.20 -1.71 10.10
CA GLN A 339 14.11 -0.29 10.46
C GLN A 339 13.25 0.48 9.44
N VAL A 340 13.49 0.30 8.14
CA VAL A 340 12.68 0.93 7.08
C VAL A 340 11.22 0.47 7.19
N SER A 341 10.97 -0.82 7.42
CA SER A 341 9.63 -1.37 7.59
C SER A 341 8.85 -0.73 8.75
N ARG A 342 9.53 -0.32 9.83
CA ARG A 342 8.91 0.35 10.99
C ARG A 342 8.59 1.82 10.72
N THR A 343 9.23 2.44 9.73
CA THR A 343 8.97 3.83 9.32
C THR A 343 7.78 3.96 8.35
N LEU A 344 7.28 2.84 7.82
CA LEU A 344 6.08 2.81 6.99
C LEU A 344 4.82 2.89 7.88
N PRO A 345 3.79 3.65 7.47
CA PRO A 345 2.56 3.80 8.27
C PRO A 345 1.79 2.48 8.40
N ASP A 346 0.82 2.44 9.32
CA ASP A 346 -0.14 1.34 9.44
C ASP A 346 -1.36 1.66 8.57
N PHE A 347 -1.67 0.83 7.57
CA PHE A 347 -2.64 1.11 6.49
C PHE A 347 -4.10 0.82 6.87
N TYR A 348 -4.39 0.85 8.16
CA TYR A 348 -5.74 0.72 8.69
C TYR A 348 -6.03 1.99 9.45
N ILE A 349 -6.83 2.85 8.81
CA ILE A 349 -7.40 4.04 9.41
C ILE A 349 -8.25 3.58 10.60
N ASP A 350 -7.98 4.14 11.78
CA ASP A 350 -8.87 4.08 12.94
C ASP A 350 -10.11 4.97 12.73
#